data_AF-A0A6C0I4I2-F1
#
_entry.id   AF-A0A6C0I4I2-F1
#
_cell.length_a   1.000
_cell.length_b   1.000
_cell.length_c   1.000
_cell.angle_alpha   90.00
_cell.angle_beta   90.00
_cell.angle_gamma   90.00
#
_symmetry.space_group_name_H-M   'P 1'
#
loop_
_entity.id
_entity.type
_entity.pdbx_description
1 polymer ?
#
loop_
_entity_poly.entity_id
_entity_poly.type
_entity_poly.pdbx_seq_one_letter_code
_entity_poly.pdbx_strand_id
1 'polypeptide(L)'
;MAKKCIPGLFCIDNMLLFLVIVILILLLYVMQRQNTVTIVQPQQTEQTEQIPNRSVSTRLDPINDPYSPPMSAAGVYFPPDSGDIRGVPINMRTRGMFSQYEQVGILTRSGNGSADNILPLLGRQVMTGRNKWQYYTMTSGSNLNTKLPIRVNGRDSTDEYGCDEITSRDNVYVAGYNDVFTATVYNKNSFQYIPV
;
A
#
# COMPACT_ATOMS: atom_id res chain seq x y z
N MET A 1 -9.53 -76.89 -5.94
CA MET A 1 -8.72 -77.44 -4.83
C MET A 1 -9.00 -76.57 -3.61
N ALA A 2 -9.63 -77.12 -2.57
CA ALA A 2 -10.11 -76.35 -1.43
C ALA A 2 -8.92 -75.81 -0.61
N LYS A 3 -8.79 -74.48 -0.51
CA LYS A 3 -7.85 -73.85 0.41
C LYS A 3 -8.39 -74.07 1.83
N LYS A 4 -7.73 -74.95 2.59
CA LYS A 4 -7.99 -75.11 4.03
C LYS A 4 -7.42 -73.88 4.75
N CYS A 5 -8.29 -73.08 5.35
CA CYS A 5 -7.90 -72.14 6.39
C CYS A 5 -8.12 -72.75 7.77
N ILE A 6 -7.21 -72.45 8.70
CA ILE A 6 -7.33 -72.77 10.11
C ILE A 6 -8.22 -71.69 10.77
N PRO A 7 -9.26 -72.06 11.55
CA PRO A 7 -10.16 -71.09 12.17
C PRO A 7 -9.41 -70.28 13.24
N GLY A 8 -9.38 -68.95 13.08
CA GLY A 8 -8.78 -68.02 14.05
C GLY A 8 -7.73 -67.06 13.49
N LEU A 9 -7.31 -67.20 12.22
CA LEU A 9 -6.49 -66.21 11.51
C LEU A 9 -7.19 -65.79 10.21
N PHE A 10 -7.14 -64.50 9.88
CA PHE A 10 -7.68 -63.96 8.62
C PHE A 10 -7.15 -64.77 7.41
N CYS A 11 -8.05 -65.40 6.65
CA CYS A 11 -7.70 -65.99 5.37
C CYS A 11 -7.30 -64.86 4.41
N ILE A 12 -6.00 -64.71 4.15
CA ILE A 12 -5.51 -63.89 3.06
C ILE A 12 -5.83 -64.64 1.76
N ASP A 13 -6.98 -64.32 1.18
CA ASP A 13 -7.23 -64.62 -0.22
C ASP A 13 -6.56 -63.55 -1.09
N ASN A 14 -6.12 -63.90 -2.30
CA ASN A 14 -5.43 -62.95 -3.19
C ASN A 14 -6.29 -61.70 -3.47
N MET A 15 -7.62 -61.85 -3.42
CA MET A 15 -8.57 -60.74 -3.54
C MET A 15 -8.56 -59.80 -2.32
N LEU A 16 -8.43 -60.35 -1.11
CA LEU A 16 -8.38 -59.56 0.12
C LEU A 16 -7.02 -58.86 0.27
N LEU A 17 -5.94 -59.51 -0.16
CA LEU A 17 -4.60 -58.92 -0.21
C LEU A 17 -4.52 -57.74 -1.19
N PHE A 18 -5.13 -57.87 -2.38
CA PHE A 18 -5.24 -56.75 -3.33
C PHE A 18 -6.01 -55.57 -2.75
N LEU A 19 -7.13 -55.82 -2.07
CA LEU A 19 -7.96 -54.77 -1.45
C LEU A 19 -7.20 -54.01 -0.36
N VAL A 20 -6.46 -54.71 0.50
CA VAL A 20 -5.62 -54.08 1.56
C VAL A 20 -4.51 -53.21 0.95
N ILE A 21 -3.88 -53.64 -0.15
CA ILE A 21 -2.85 -52.84 -0.84
C ILE A 21 -3.45 -51.55 -1.41
N VAL A 22 -4.63 -51.61 -2.03
CA VAL A 22 -5.31 -50.42 -2.57
C VAL A 22 -5.64 -49.41 -1.45
N ILE A 23 -6.12 -49.89 -0.30
CA ILE A 23 -6.39 -49.03 0.87
C ILE A 23 -5.10 -48.37 1.39
N LEU A 24 -3.98 -49.11 1.46
CA LEU A 24 -2.68 -48.58 1.88
C LEU A 24 -2.15 -47.49 0.95
N ILE A 25 -2.30 -47.66 -0.37
CA ILE A 25 -1.92 -46.64 -1.37
C ILE A 25 -2.78 -45.39 -1.21
N LEU A 26 -4.08 -45.54 -0.97
CA LEU A 26 -5.00 -44.41 -0.80
C LEU A 26 -4.72 -43.64 0.50
N LEU A 27 -4.39 -44.35 1.59
CA LEU A 27 -3.93 -43.73 2.85
C LEU A 27 -2.62 -42.96 2.66
N LEU A 28 -1.63 -43.54 1.97
CA LEU A 28 -0.37 -42.86 1.65
C LEU A 28 -0.59 -41.59 0.83
N TYR A 29 -1.48 -41.64 -0.17
CA TYR A 29 -1.83 -40.48 -0.98
C TYR A 29 -2.46 -39.35 -0.15
N VAL A 30 -3.35 -39.68 0.79
CA VAL A 30 -3.96 -38.69 1.69
C VAL A 30 -2.95 -38.12 2.67
N MET A 31 -2.03 -38.93 3.23
CA MET A 31 -0.96 -38.43 4.09
C MET A 31 0.01 -37.50 3.36
N GLN A 32 0.35 -37.80 2.09
CA GLN A 32 1.15 -36.91 1.26
C GLN A 32 0.44 -35.57 0.98
N ARG A 33 -0.90 -35.58 0.81
CA ARG A 33 -1.73 -34.37 0.67
C ARG A 33 -1.79 -33.52 1.94
N GLN A 34 -1.77 -34.13 3.13
CA GLN A 34 -1.81 -33.39 4.41
C GLN A 34 -0.49 -32.70 4.73
N ASN A 35 0.64 -33.23 4.27
CA ASN A 35 1.97 -32.64 4.50
C ASN A 35 2.23 -31.34 3.72
N THR A 36 1.34 -30.92 2.81
CA THR A 36 1.48 -29.65 2.07
C THR A 36 0.74 -28.47 2.72
N VAL A 37 0.35 -28.57 4.00
CA VAL A 37 -0.02 -27.39 4.77
C VAL A 37 1.25 -26.60 5.07
N THR A 38 1.56 -25.65 4.21
CA THR A 38 2.56 -24.62 4.45
C THR A 38 2.17 -23.90 5.75
N ILE A 39 3.03 -24.01 6.76
CA ILE A 39 2.97 -23.15 7.94
C ILE A 39 3.14 -21.72 7.42
N VAL A 40 2.03 -20.97 7.32
CA VAL A 40 2.09 -19.51 7.30
C VAL A 40 2.63 -19.14 8.67
N GLN A 41 3.93 -18.99 8.77
CA GLN A 41 4.54 -18.29 9.88
C GLN A 41 3.88 -16.90 9.89
N PRO A 42 3.28 -16.44 11.00
CA PRO A 42 3.08 -15.02 11.15
C PRO A 42 4.49 -14.43 11.12
N GLN A 43 4.81 -13.78 10.00
CA GLN A 43 5.98 -12.95 9.91
C GLN A 43 5.81 -11.93 11.05
N GLN A 44 6.60 -12.09 12.11
CA GLN A 44 6.84 -11.02 13.05
C GLN A 44 7.48 -9.92 12.20
N THR A 45 6.66 -9.00 11.71
CA THR A 45 7.13 -7.72 11.26
C THR A 45 7.91 -7.17 12.45
N GLU A 46 9.22 -7.07 12.32
CA GLU A 46 10.00 -6.21 13.19
C GLU A 46 9.27 -4.88 13.22
N GLN A 47 8.66 -4.59 14.37
CA GLN A 47 8.09 -3.29 14.64
C GLN A 47 9.28 -2.34 14.69
N THR A 48 9.66 -1.82 13.52
CA THR A 48 10.33 -0.53 13.51
C THR A 48 9.30 0.43 14.07
N GLU A 49 9.52 0.83 15.32
CA GLU A 49 8.77 1.87 16.00
C GLU A 49 8.49 3.00 15.00
N GLN A 50 7.22 3.15 14.62
CA GLN A 50 6.77 4.31 13.86
C GLN A 50 6.75 5.49 14.82
N ILE A 51 7.93 6.07 15.04
CA ILE A 51 8.09 7.35 15.70
C ILE A 51 7.56 8.41 14.71
N PRO A 52 6.50 9.17 15.02
CA PRO A 52 5.85 10.05 14.05
C PRO A 52 6.69 11.28 13.61
N ASN A 53 7.87 11.50 14.17
CA ASN A 53 8.54 12.81 14.16
C ASN A 53 9.98 12.81 13.63
N ARG A 54 10.34 11.89 12.73
CA ARG A 54 11.61 12.03 11.99
C ARG A 54 11.48 13.10 10.92
N SER A 55 12.39 14.08 10.92
CA SER A 55 12.47 15.14 9.90
C SER A 55 12.51 14.53 8.51
N VAL A 56 11.86 15.18 7.53
CA VAL A 56 11.76 14.70 6.13
C VAL A 56 13.13 14.28 5.55
N SER A 57 14.22 14.90 6.01
CA SER A 57 15.61 14.59 5.65
C SER A 57 16.16 13.24 6.14
N THR A 58 15.53 12.58 7.10
CA THR A 58 16.00 11.32 7.70
C THR A 58 15.19 10.08 7.26
N ARG A 59 14.27 10.27 6.31
CA ARG A 59 13.44 9.18 5.77
C ARG A 59 14.20 8.49 4.63
N LEU A 60 14.65 7.27 4.90
CA LEU A 60 15.53 6.49 4.01
C LEU A 60 14.82 5.91 2.79
N ASP A 61 13.49 5.80 2.81
CA ASP A 61 12.72 5.16 1.75
C ASP A 61 11.51 5.99 1.28
N PRO A 62 11.71 6.94 0.36
CA PRO A 62 10.62 7.76 -0.20
C PRO A 62 9.61 6.97 -1.04
N ILE A 63 9.92 5.74 -1.48
CA ILE A 63 8.98 4.97 -2.30
C ILE A 63 7.81 4.46 -1.45
N ASN A 64 8.12 4.01 -0.24
CA ASN A 64 7.15 3.40 0.67
C ASN A 64 6.54 4.41 1.65
N ASP A 65 7.10 5.62 1.77
CA ASP A 65 6.57 6.68 2.64
C ASP A 65 5.41 7.45 1.99
N PRO A 66 4.16 7.34 2.53
CA PRO A 66 2.98 8.05 2.05
C PRO A 66 2.99 9.56 2.24
N TYR A 67 3.91 10.11 3.02
CA TYR A 67 3.97 11.55 3.27
C TYR A 67 5.11 12.23 2.52
N SER A 68 5.93 11.44 1.83
CA SER A 68 6.99 11.96 0.97
C SER A 68 6.43 12.36 -0.41
N PRO A 69 6.90 13.47 -1.01
CA PRO A 69 6.45 13.92 -2.33
C PRO A 69 6.56 12.85 -3.42
N PRO A 70 5.67 12.87 -4.43
CA PRO A 70 5.83 12.09 -5.66
C PRO A 70 6.82 12.79 -6.62
N MET A 71 7.98 13.21 -6.11
CA MET A 71 9.03 13.83 -6.92
C MET A 71 10.02 12.77 -7.36
N SER A 72 10.48 12.83 -8.61
CA SER A 72 11.59 12.01 -9.05
C SER A 72 12.87 12.49 -8.38
N ALA A 73 13.66 11.56 -7.83
CA ALA A 73 14.98 11.88 -7.27
C ALA A 73 16.02 12.25 -8.34
N ALA A 74 15.61 12.39 -9.61
CA ALA A 74 16.48 12.47 -10.79
C ALA A 74 17.22 13.81 -10.97
N GLY A 75 17.38 14.62 -9.93
CA GLY A 75 17.94 15.98 -10.10
C GLY A 75 18.85 16.50 -9.00
N VAL A 76 18.86 15.94 -7.79
CA VAL A 76 19.65 16.49 -6.68
C VAL A 76 20.10 15.37 -5.75
N TYR A 77 21.13 14.64 -6.14
CA TYR A 77 21.86 13.75 -5.23
C TYR A 77 23.02 14.53 -4.63
N PHE A 78 22.75 15.34 -3.60
CA PHE A 78 23.79 15.65 -2.61
C PHE A 78 23.66 14.59 -1.53
N PRO A 79 24.58 13.62 -1.44
CA PRO A 79 24.56 12.68 -0.33
C PRO A 79 24.58 13.48 0.99
N PRO A 80 23.79 13.11 2.00
CA PRO A 80 23.75 13.81 3.30
C PRO A 80 25.12 13.88 3.99
N ASP A 81 26.08 13.05 3.54
CA ASP A 81 27.44 12.97 4.05
C ASP A 81 28.47 13.80 3.25
N SER A 82 28.05 14.68 2.33
CA SER A 82 29.02 15.54 1.63
C SER A 82 29.56 16.61 2.59
N GLY A 83 30.79 16.44 3.07
CA GLY A 83 31.53 17.44 3.87
C GLY A 83 31.92 18.71 3.11
N ASP A 84 31.21 19.08 2.04
CA ASP A 84 31.48 20.26 1.24
C ASP A 84 30.77 21.49 1.84
N ILE A 85 31.58 22.41 2.36
CA ILE A 85 31.18 23.68 3.00
C ILE A 85 30.48 24.64 2.01
N ARG A 86 30.56 24.39 0.69
CA ARG A 86 29.95 25.23 -0.37
C ARG A 86 28.67 24.64 -0.97
N GLY A 87 28.19 23.51 -0.46
CA GLY A 87 27.04 22.74 -1.00
C GLY A 87 25.66 23.36 -0.78
N VAL A 88 25.49 24.68 -0.91
CA VAL A 88 24.15 25.29 -0.84
C VAL A 88 23.44 25.07 -2.18
N PRO A 89 22.32 24.33 -2.21
CA PRO A 89 21.56 24.09 -3.44
C PRO A 89 21.03 25.40 -4.04
N ILE A 90 21.24 25.57 -5.34
CA ILE A 90 20.89 26.77 -6.11
C ILE A 90 19.36 26.98 -6.19
N ASN A 91 18.56 25.93 -5.93
CA ASN A 91 17.09 25.97 -5.95
C ASN A 91 16.46 25.74 -4.57
N MET A 92 17.07 26.23 -3.48
CA MET A 92 16.35 26.31 -2.21
C MET A 92 15.47 27.56 -2.15
N ARG A 93 14.16 27.34 -2.02
CA ARG A 93 13.19 28.41 -1.82
C ARG A 93 13.49 29.11 -0.50
N THR A 94 13.65 30.44 -0.54
CA THR A 94 13.92 31.28 0.63
C THR A 94 12.65 31.73 1.38
N ARG A 95 11.46 31.35 0.89
CA ARG A 95 10.15 31.74 1.45
C ARG A 95 9.23 30.55 1.61
N GLY A 96 8.81 30.29 2.85
CA GLY A 96 7.85 29.25 3.21
C GLY A 96 8.44 27.85 3.03
N MET A 97 8.49 27.08 4.11
CA MET A 97 8.77 25.66 3.99
C MET A 97 7.49 24.97 3.49
N PHE A 98 7.62 24.05 2.53
CA PHE A 98 6.49 23.19 2.17
C PHE A 98 6.06 22.41 3.41
N SER A 99 4.76 22.27 3.63
CA SER A 99 4.29 21.31 4.62
C SER A 99 4.54 19.89 4.12
N GLN A 100 4.56 18.92 5.03
CA GLN A 100 4.52 17.51 4.65
C GLN A 100 3.20 17.20 3.95
N TYR A 101 3.18 16.15 3.12
CA TYR A 101 1.90 15.61 2.66
C TYR A 101 1.19 14.99 3.84
N GLU A 102 -0.13 15.11 3.85
CA GLU A 102 -1.01 14.52 4.84
C GLU A 102 -2.21 13.93 4.13
N GLN A 103 -2.86 12.95 4.75
CA GLN A 103 -4.09 12.40 4.19
C GLN A 103 -5.22 13.38 4.44
N VAL A 104 -5.73 13.97 3.36
CA VAL A 104 -6.81 14.96 3.40
C VAL A 104 -8.17 14.35 3.10
N GLY A 105 -8.23 13.11 2.60
CA GLY A 105 -9.50 12.47 2.27
C GLY A 105 -9.35 11.15 1.54
N ILE A 106 -10.39 10.80 0.81
CA ILE A 106 -10.47 9.61 -0.06
C ILE A 106 -11.05 9.99 -1.43
N LEU A 107 -10.68 9.20 -2.44
CA LEU A 107 -11.24 9.23 -3.78
C LEU A 107 -12.03 7.95 -4.00
N THR A 108 -13.28 8.07 -4.44
CA THR A 108 -14.13 6.94 -4.77
C THR A 108 -14.50 6.98 -6.25
N ARG A 109 -14.45 5.82 -6.91
CA ARG A 109 -14.83 5.71 -8.32
C ARG A 109 -16.36 5.67 -8.42
N SER A 110 -16.96 6.63 -9.10
CA SER A 110 -18.41 6.66 -9.31
C SER A 110 -18.79 5.82 -10.53
N GLY A 111 -18.96 4.50 -10.37
CA GLY A 111 -19.36 3.60 -11.46
C GLY A 111 -20.03 2.31 -10.98
N ASN A 112 -21.16 1.96 -11.60
CA ASN A 112 -22.06 0.84 -11.26
C ASN A 112 -21.51 -0.59 -11.48
N GLY A 113 -20.20 -0.80 -11.62
CA GLY A 113 -19.70 -2.10 -12.11
C GLY A 113 -18.24 -2.43 -11.89
N SER A 114 -17.55 -1.77 -10.97
CA SER A 114 -16.18 -2.15 -10.59
C SER A 114 -16.11 -2.10 -9.09
N ALA A 115 -15.50 -3.12 -8.47
CA ALA A 115 -15.22 -3.14 -7.03
C ALA A 115 -14.77 -1.74 -6.58
N ASP A 116 -15.42 -1.23 -5.52
CA ASP A 116 -15.22 0.11 -4.97
C ASP A 116 -13.73 0.35 -4.70
N ASN A 117 -13.02 0.88 -5.69
CA ASN A 117 -11.62 1.23 -5.57
C ASN A 117 -11.56 2.57 -4.84
N ILE A 118 -11.37 2.48 -3.53
CA ILE A 118 -11.14 3.62 -2.65
C ILE A 118 -9.65 3.90 -2.63
N LEU A 119 -9.27 5.12 -3.01
CA LEU A 119 -7.88 5.56 -2.99
C LEU A 119 -7.69 6.67 -1.95
N PRO A 120 -6.59 6.69 -1.19
CA PRO A 120 -6.29 7.80 -0.29
C PRO A 120 -5.99 9.07 -1.09
N LEU A 121 -6.55 10.21 -0.67
CA LEU A 121 -6.20 11.52 -1.18
C LEU A 121 -5.17 12.16 -0.24
N LEU A 122 -3.96 12.40 -0.75
CA LEU A 122 -2.87 13.02 -0.03
C LEU A 122 -2.67 14.43 -0.54
N GLY A 123 -2.48 15.37 0.38
CA GLY A 123 -2.44 16.80 0.07
C GLY A 123 -1.47 17.57 0.95
N ARG A 124 -0.96 18.68 0.42
CA ARG A 124 -0.23 19.70 1.18
C ARG A 124 -0.44 21.08 0.61
N GLN A 125 -0.24 22.11 1.42
CA GLN A 125 -0.26 23.48 0.93
C GLN A 125 1.08 23.83 0.28
N VAL A 126 1.02 24.45 -0.90
CA VAL A 126 2.23 24.95 -1.60
C VAL A 126 2.78 26.17 -0.86
N MET A 127 1.90 27.12 -0.50
CA MET A 127 2.18 28.28 0.35
C MET A 127 0.89 28.73 1.03
N THR A 128 0.96 29.11 2.31
CA THR A 128 -0.17 29.49 3.17
C THR A 128 -0.96 30.73 2.70
N GLY A 129 -0.43 31.52 1.76
CA GLY A 129 -1.07 32.76 1.29
C GLY A 129 -1.79 32.70 -0.06
N ARG A 130 -1.77 31.56 -0.77
CA ARG A 130 -2.26 31.50 -2.17
C ARG A 130 -3.35 30.46 -2.44
N ASN A 131 -3.86 29.79 -1.40
CA ASN A 131 -4.86 28.71 -1.49
C ASN A 131 -4.53 27.66 -2.58
N LYS A 132 -3.24 27.41 -2.82
CA LYS A 132 -2.78 26.40 -3.77
C LYS A 132 -2.29 25.18 -3.02
N TRP A 133 -2.68 24.03 -3.54
CA TRP A 133 -2.43 22.74 -2.92
C TRP A 133 -1.77 21.80 -3.92
N GLN A 134 -0.86 20.99 -3.41
CA GLN A 134 -0.35 19.85 -4.15
C GLN A 134 -1.09 18.61 -3.66
N TYR A 135 -1.52 17.79 -4.61
CA TYR A 135 -2.21 16.55 -4.30
C TYR A 135 -1.67 15.40 -5.13
N TYR A 136 -1.75 14.21 -4.56
CA TYR A 136 -1.56 12.96 -5.26
C TYR A 136 -2.37 11.87 -4.58
N THR A 137 -2.47 10.72 -5.22
CA THR A 137 -3.12 9.54 -4.63
C THR A 137 -2.20 8.35 -4.69
N MET A 138 -2.52 7.29 -3.96
CA MET A 138 -1.78 6.04 -3.96
C MET A 138 -2.69 4.92 -4.39
N THR A 139 -2.16 3.92 -5.10
CA THR A 139 -2.90 2.68 -5.28
C THR A 139 -3.00 1.90 -3.96
N SER A 140 -4.13 1.25 -3.72
CA SER A 140 -4.39 0.37 -2.56
C SER A 140 -4.09 -1.11 -2.88
N GLY A 141 -3.30 -1.38 -3.93
CA GLY A 141 -3.00 -2.74 -4.41
C GLY A 141 -2.07 -3.53 -3.50
N SER A 142 -2.14 -4.86 -3.55
CA SER A 142 -1.69 -5.76 -2.47
C SER A 142 -0.19 -5.80 -2.15
N ASN A 143 0.70 -5.14 -2.91
CA ASN A 143 2.15 -5.26 -2.68
C ASN A 143 3.00 -4.02 -3.01
N LEU A 144 2.46 -3.00 -3.69
CA LEU A 144 3.25 -1.81 -4.06
C LEU A 144 2.40 -0.53 -3.98
N ASN A 145 2.82 0.41 -3.12
CA ASN A 145 2.18 1.70 -2.98
C ASN A 145 2.68 2.67 -4.06
N THR A 146 2.17 2.53 -5.27
CA THR A 146 2.48 3.45 -6.37
C THR A 146 1.80 4.79 -6.18
N LYS A 147 2.58 5.88 -6.14
CA LYS A 147 2.08 7.26 -6.15
C LYS A 147 1.60 7.62 -7.55
N LEU A 148 0.39 8.13 -7.63
CA LEU A 148 -0.29 8.46 -8.88
C LEU A 148 -0.60 9.97 -8.90
N PRO A 149 -0.23 10.67 -9.99
CA PRO A 149 -0.56 12.07 -10.13
C PRO A 149 -2.06 12.22 -10.40
N ILE A 150 -2.61 13.31 -9.87
CA ILE A 150 -4.01 13.68 -10.07
C ILE A 150 -4.11 15.02 -10.77
N ARG A 151 -5.23 15.21 -11.48
CA ARG A 151 -5.57 16.45 -12.16
C ARG A 151 -6.90 16.98 -11.66
N VAL A 152 -6.91 18.26 -11.35
CA VAL A 152 -8.10 19.01 -10.94
C VAL A 152 -8.31 20.12 -11.97
N ASN A 153 -9.51 20.20 -12.54
CA ASN A 153 -9.87 21.21 -13.56
C ASN A 153 -8.87 21.31 -14.74
N GLY A 154 -8.30 20.16 -15.16
CA GLY A 154 -7.33 20.09 -16.26
C GLY A 154 -5.91 20.54 -15.91
N ARG A 155 -5.62 20.85 -14.64
CA ARG A 155 -4.26 21.18 -14.15
C ARG A 155 -3.67 20.03 -13.35
N ASP A 156 -2.38 19.77 -13.54
CA ASP A 156 -1.61 18.80 -12.76
C ASP A 156 -1.40 19.28 -11.31
N SER A 157 -1.89 18.51 -10.35
CA SER A 157 -1.81 18.84 -8.91
C SER A 157 -0.47 18.44 -8.28
N THR A 158 0.37 17.68 -8.97
CA THR A 158 1.71 17.30 -8.50
C THR A 158 2.79 18.34 -8.84
N ASP A 159 2.44 19.33 -9.66
CA ASP A 159 3.35 20.40 -10.08
C ASP A 159 3.73 21.33 -8.92
N GLU A 160 4.85 22.03 -9.06
CA GLU A 160 5.37 23.00 -8.09
C GLU A 160 4.38 24.12 -7.75
N TYR A 161 3.54 24.52 -8.70
CA TYR A 161 2.49 25.51 -8.48
C TYR A 161 1.20 24.95 -7.87
N GLY A 162 1.04 23.62 -7.86
CA GLY A 162 -0.16 22.92 -7.40
C GLY A 162 -1.42 23.28 -8.19
N CYS A 163 -2.57 22.93 -7.61
CA CYS A 163 -3.91 23.23 -8.12
C CYS A 163 -4.77 23.94 -7.04
N ASP A 164 -6.04 24.17 -7.37
CA ASP A 164 -7.03 24.68 -6.42
C ASP A 164 -7.35 23.66 -5.33
N GLU A 165 -7.85 24.13 -4.19
CA GLU A 165 -8.28 23.27 -3.09
C GLU A 165 -9.44 22.37 -3.52
N ILE A 166 -9.33 21.07 -3.23
CA ILE A 166 -10.37 20.09 -3.50
C ILE A 166 -11.39 20.15 -2.36
N THR A 167 -12.66 20.16 -2.71
CA THR A 167 -13.79 20.08 -1.79
C THR A 167 -14.51 18.74 -1.93
N SER A 168 -15.32 18.40 -0.94
CA SER A 168 -16.11 17.16 -0.98
C SER A 168 -17.12 17.21 -2.15
N ARG A 169 -17.18 16.10 -2.89
CA ARG A 169 -17.93 15.89 -4.14
C ARG A 169 -17.28 16.45 -5.41
N ASP A 170 -16.06 16.96 -5.33
CA ASP A 170 -15.33 17.36 -6.53
C ASP A 170 -14.89 16.16 -7.36
N ASN A 171 -14.86 16.37 -8.67
CA ASN A 171 -14.41 15.39 -9.65
C ASN A 171 -12.92 15.57 -9.93
N VAL A 172 -12.16 14.51 -9.73
CA VAL A 172 -10.71 14.49 -9.82
C VAL A 172 -10.29 13.41 -10.80
N TYR A 173 -9.47 13.76 -11.78
CA TYR A 173 -8.97 12.80 -12.76
C TYR A 173 -7.68 12.14 -12.25
N VAL A 174 -7.63 10.81 -12.26
CA VAL A 174 -6.47 10.03 -11.78
C VAL A 174 -5.76 9.38 -12.96
N ALA A 175 -4.55 9.84 -13.26
CA ALA A 175 -3.83 9.44 -14.48
C ALA A 175 -3.50 7.93 -14.56
N GLY A 176 -3.32 7.25 -13.42
CA GLY A 176 -3.04 5.81 -13.39
C GLY A 176 -4.23 4.93 -13.76
N TYR A 177 -5.45 5.39 -13.51
CA TYR A 177 -6.69 4.66 -13.80
C TYR A 177 -7.39 5.16 -15.07
N ASN A 178 -6.90 6.27 -15.66
CA ASN A 178 -7.52 6.97 -16.79
C ASN A 178 -9.02 7.27 -16.56
N ASP A 179 -9.40 7.54 -15.31
CA ASP A 179 -10.79 7.75 -14.94
C ASP A 179 -10.94 8.88 -13.90
N VAL A 180 -12.17 9.35 -13.75
CA VAL A 180 -12.58 10.39 -12.81
C VAL A 180 -13.11 9.75 -11.54
N PHE A 181 -12.64 10.28 -10.41
CA PHE A 181 -13.03 9.90 -9.07
C PHE A 181 -13.72 11.07 -8.39
N THR A 182 -14.61 10.76 -7.46
CA THR A 182 -15.26 11.74 -6.60
C THR A 182 -14.49 11.85 -5.29
N ALA A 183 -14.11 13.06 -4.92
CA ALA A 183 -13.37 13.32 -3.68
C ALA A 183 -14.31 13.42 -2.47
N THR A 184 -13.89 12.84 -1.35
CA THR A 184 -14.49 13.05 -0.03
C THR A 184 -13.39 13.55 0.90
N VAL A 185 -13.48 14.82 1.29
CA VAL A 185 -12.45 15.50 2.08
C VAL A 185 -12.79 15.40 3.57
N TYR A 186 -11.77 15.10 4.38
CA TYR A 186 -11.88 15.07 5.82
C TYR A 186 -12.04 16.48 6.39
N ASN A 187 -12.78 16.57 7.50
CA ASN A 187 -12.91 17.83 8.21
C ASN A 187 -11.57 18.22 8.84
N LYS A 188 -11.18 19.48 8.69
CA LYS A 188 -10.02 20.03 9.38
C LYS A 188 -10.30 20.02 10.88
N ASN A 189 -9.37 19.50 11.67
CA ASN A 189 -9.48 19.57 13.12
C ASN A 189 -9.47 21.04 13.55
N SER A 190 -10.53 21.51 14.19
CA SER A 190 -10.52 22.83 14.82
C SER A 190 -9.69 22.74 16.09
N PHE A 191 -8.98 23.82 16.42
CA PHE A 191 -8.30 23.90 17.71
C PHE A 191 -9.35 23.85 18.82
N GLN A 192 -9.37 22.76 19.59
CA GLN A 192 -10.22 22.64 20.77
C GLN A 192 -9.42 23.06 22.00
N TYR A 193 -9.95 24.01 22.75
CA TYR A 193 -9.39 24.35 24.05
C TYR A 193 -9.64 23.19 25.03
N ILE A 194 -8.56 22.62 25.56
CA ILE A 194 -8.63 21.68 26.68
C ILE A 194 -8.40 22.51 27.94
N PRO A 195 -9.44 22.81 28.75
CA PRO A 195 -9.22 23.43 30.04
C PRO A 195 -8.38 22.50 30.93
N VAL A 196 -7.35 23.08 31.55
CA VAL A 196 -6.54 22.45 32.61
C VAL A 196 -7.31 22.37 33.92
#